data_AF-A0A6I1NNC6-F1
#
_entry.id   AF-A0A6I1NNC6-F1
#
_cell.length_a   1.000
_cell.length_b   1.000
_cell.length_c   1.000
_cell.angle_alpha   90.00
_cell.angle_beta   90.00
_cell.angle_gamma   90.00
#
_symmetry.space_group_name_H-M   'P 1'
#
loop_
_entity.id
_entity.type
_entity.pdbx_description
1 polymer ?
#
loop_
_entity_poly.entity_id
_entity_poly.type
_entity_poly.pdbx_seq_one_letter_code
_entity_poly.pdbx_strand_id
1 'polypeptide(L)' 'YCGSGVTACHNLFALSLAGYPLGRLYAGSWSEWITDAQRPVATGD' A
#
# COMPACT_ATOMS: atom_id res chain seq x y z
N TYR A 1 1.73 0.04 -0.12
CA TYR A 1 0.31 0.35 -0.39
C TYR A 1 0.18 0.77 -1.85
N CYS A 2 -1.04 0.89 -2.37
CA CYS A 2 -1.29 1.53 -3.68
C CYS A 2 -2.66 2.22 -3.62
N GLY A 3 -3.49 2.13 -4.68
CA GLY A 3 -4.90 2.56 -4.63
C GLY A 3 -5.75 1.65 -3.74
N SER A 4 -5.80 0.36 -4.10
CA SER A 4 -6.69 -0.65 -3.49
C SER A 4 -5.97 -1.89 -2.96
N GLY A 5 -4.65 -1.82 -2.78
CA GLY A 5 -3.83 -2.93 -2.27
C GLY A 5 -3.42 -3.98 -3.32
N VAL A 6 -4.06 -4.03 -4.49
CA VAL A 6 -3.81 -5.06 -5.52
C VAL A 6 -2.36 -5.03 -6.03
N THR A 7 -1.87 -3.87 -6.47
CA THR A 7 -0.49 -3.71 -6.94
C THR A 7 0.52 -3.95 -5.81
N ALA A 8 0.20 -3.48 -4.60
CA ALA A 8 1.07 -3.66 -3.44
C ALA A 8 1.24 -5.14 -3.07
N CYS A 9 0.19 -5.95 -3.22
CA CYS A 9 0.25 -7.40 -3.04
C CYS A 9 1.20 -8.05 -4.05
N HIS A 10 1.08 -7.70 -5.34
CA HIS A 10 1.99 -8.20 -6.38
C HIS A 10 3.45 -7.83 -6.09
N ASN A 11 3.72 -6.61 -5.61
CA ASN A 11 5.07 -6.18 -5.26
C ASN A 11 5.63 -6.99 -4.08
N LEU A 12 4.84 -7.25 -3.03
CA LEU A 12 5.28 -8.09 -1.91
C LEU A 12 5.58 -9.52 -2.35
N PHE A 13 4.76 -10.08 -3.24
CA PHE A 13 5.01 -11.40 -3.80
C PHE A 13 6.31 -11.44 -4.61
N ALA A 14 6.53 -10.45 -5.47
CA ALA A 14 7.78 -10.33 -6.23
C ALA A 14 9.01 -10.21 -5.33
N LEU A 15 8.91 -9.43 -4.24
CA LEU A 15 9.98 -9.30 -3.24
C LEU A 15 10.26 -10.64 -2.53
N SER A 16 9.21 -11.39 -2.17
CA SER A 16 9.34 -12.74 -1.60
C SER A 16 10.09 -13.68 -2.56
N LEU A 17 9.71 -13.67 -3.86
CA LEU A 17 10.39 -14.46 -4.89
C LEU A 17 11.86 -14.05 -5.08
N ALA A 18 12.18 -12.78 -4.89
CA ALA A 18 13.54 -12.25 -4.94
C ALA A 18 14.35 -12.52 -3.65
N GLY A 19 13.79 -13.27 -2.68
CA GLY A 19 14.48 -13.66 -1.45
C GLY A 19 14.47 -12.59 -0.36
N TYR A 20 13.71 -11.51 -0.51
CA TYR A 20 13.56 -10.50 0.53
C TYR A 20 12.59 -10.98 1.61
N PRO A 21 12.77 -10.53 2.88
CA PRO A 21 11.80 -10.76 3.94
C PRO A 21 10.42 -10.22 3.55
N LEU A 22 9.37 -10.95 3.90
CA LEU A 22 8.00 -10.54 3.62
C LEU A 22 7.66 -9.26 4.40
N GLY A 23 7.40 -8.18 3.66
CA GLY A 23 6.93 -6.91 4.22
C GLY A 23 5.46 -6.96 4.65
N ARG A 24 5.01 -5.92 5.36
CA ARG A 24 3.60 -5.75 5.74
C ARG A 24 2.79 -5.14 4.61
N LEU A 25 1.63 -5.73 4.33
CA LEU A 25 0.65 -5.20 3.39
C LEU A 25 -0.36 -4.33 4.13
N TYR A 26 -0.48 -3.06 3.71
CA TYR A 26 -1.64 -2.25 4.04
C TYR A 26 -2.72 -2.44 2.95
N ALA A 27 -3.65 -3.36 3.19
CA ALA A 27 -4.60 -3.84 2.18
C ALA A 27 -5.59 -2.76 1.74
N GLY A 28 -6.19 -2.03 2.68
CA GLY A 28 -7.15 -0.96 2.37
C GLY A 28 -6.52 0.20 1.58
N SER A 29 -5.21 0.39 1.72
CA SER A 29 -4.43 1.27 0.86
C SER A 29 -5.03 2.68 0.80
N TRP A 30 -4.89 3.41 -0.31
CA TRP A 30 -5.45 4.75 -0.44
C TRP A 30 -6.96 4.80 -0.27
N SER A 31 -7.68 3.82 -0.82
CA SER A 31 -9.15 3.75 -0.74
C SER A 31 -9.67 3.71 0.70
N GLU A 32 -8.99 3.01 1.60
CA GLU A 32 -9.31 3.05 3.04
C GLU A 32 -8.75 4.32 3.70
N TRP A 33 -7.58 4.81 3.29
CA TRP A 33 -6.98 5.99 3.91
C TRP A 33 -7.91 7.21 3.83
N ILE A 34 -8.52 7.44 2.67
CA ILE A 34 -9.37 8.60 2.41
C ILE A 34 -10.78 8.54 3.00
N THR A 35 -11.17 7.42 3.63
CA THR A 35 -12.50 7.33 4.27
C THR A 35 -12.60 8.19 5.53
N ASP A 36 -11.46 8.55 6.09
CA ASP A 36 -11.34 9.41 7.26
C ASP A 36 -10.71 10.74 6.85
N ALA A 37 -11.55 11.79 6.80
CA ALA A 37 -11.15 13.13 6.41
C ALA A 37 -10.20 13.82 7.43
N GLN A 38 -10.02 13.25 8.63
CA GLN A 38 -9.07 13.80 9.60
C GLN A 38 -7.63 13.35 9.36
N ARG A 39 -7.41 12.34 8.51
CA ARG A 39 -6.07 11.83 8.21
C ARG A 39 -5.31 12.81 7.31
N PRO A 40 -4.01 13.06 7.58
CA PRO A 40 -3.22 13.95 6.75
C PRO A 40 -3.06 13.39 5.34
N VAL A 41 -3.09 14.29 4.36
CA VAL A 41 -2.86 14.01 2.94
C VAL A 41 -1.80 14.97 2.43
N ALA A 42 -0.73 14.42 1.85
CA ALA A 42 0.24 15.21 1.12
C ALA A 42 -0.20 15.37 -0.33
N THR A 43 -0.11 16.60 -0.86
CA THR A 43 -0.28 16.92 -2.28
C THR A 43 1.06 17.42 -2.83
N GLY A 44 1.26 17.35 -4.15
CA GLY A 44 2.47 17.88 -4.79
C GLY A 44 2.52 19.41 -4.76
N ASP A 45 3.68 19.97 -5.15
CA ASP A 45 3.83 21.39 -5.47
C ASP A 45 3.02 21.81 -6.70
#